data_AF-A0AB34U4F9-F1
#
_entry.id   AF-A0AB34U4F9-F1
#
_cell.length_a   1.000
_cell.length_b   1.000
_cell.length_c   1.000
_cell.angle_alpha   90.00
_cell.angle_beta   90.00
_cell.angle_gamma   90.00
#
_symmetry.space_group_name_H-M   'P 1'
#
loop_
_entity.id
_entity.type
_entity.pdbx_description
1 polymer ?
#
loop_
_entity_poly.entity_id
_entity_poly.type
_entity_poly.pdbx_seq_one_letter_code
_entity_poly.pdbx_strand_id
1 'polypeptide(L)'
;MASFMAAEYEDLPEEVKVEVKAFADTNVAWLTDVLIDAGLGDSASCERRARSIYTAVAGAQLMARIRCDIGLFDELILTCQEAGLIPMRQIQASR
;
A
#
# COMPACT_ATOMS: atom_id res chain seq x y z
N MET A 1 4.98 -4.12 9.67
CA MET A 1 5.15 -3.76 11.11
C MET A 1 4.25 -2.60 11.53
N ALA A 2 4.15 -1.50 10.77
CA ALA A 2 3.29 -0.35 11.11
C ALA A 2 1.78 -0.66 11.21
N SER A 3 1.30 -1.78 10.64
CA SER A 3 -0.12 -2.14 10.68
C SER A 3 -0.65 -2.56 12.06
N PHE A 4 0.20 -2.98 13.00
CA PHE A 4 -0.24 -3.29 14.38
C PHE A 4 -0.41 -2.00 15.19
N MET A 5 0.50 -1.05 15.00
CA MET A 5 0.47 0.27 15.63
C MET A 5 -0.71 1.12 15.10
N ALA A 6 -1.07 0.98 13.82
CA ALA A 6 -2.24 1.65 13.26
C ALA A 6 -3.58 1.15 13.86
N ALA A 7 -3.65 -0.09 14.35
CA ALA A 7 -4.86 -0.64 14.96
C ALA A 7 -5.06 -0.20 16.43
N GLU A 8 -3.98 0.17 17.11
CA GLU A 8 -3.97 0.75 18.48
C GLU A 8 -3.63 2.25 18.44
N TYR A 9 -3.84 2.92 17.29
CA TYR A 9 -3.35 4.27 17.06
C TYR A 9 -3.80 5.29 18.13
N GLU A 10 -4.97 5.10 18.73
CA GLU A 10 -5.44 5.96 19.83
C GLU A 10 -4.68 5.75 21.14
N ASP A 11 -4.16 4.55 21.39
CA ASP A 11 -3.49 4.13 22.64
C ASP A 11 -1.95 4.26 22.59
N LEU A 12 -1.40 4.65 21.44
CA LEU A 12 0.05 4.86 21.30
C LEU A 12 0.53 6.14 21.99
N PRO A 13 1.80 6.20 22.44
CA PRO A 13 2.44 7.47 22.80
C PRO A 13 2.44 8.44 21.60
N GLU A 14 2.27 9.73 21.85
CA GLU A 14 2.12 10.75 20.79
C GLU A 14 3.31 10.74 19.80
N GLU A 15 4.52 10.61 20.32
CA GLU A 15 5.75 10.50 19.52
C GLU A 15 5.68 9.35 18.51
N VAL A 16 5.04 8.25 18.90
CA VAL A 16 4.91 7.04 18.08
C VAL A 16 3.81 7.21 17.01
N LYS A 17 2.72 7.92 17.32
CA LYS A 17 1.67 8.24 16.34
C LYS A 17 2.20 9.11 15.21
N VAL A 18 3.06 10.08 15.54
CA VAL A 18 3.71 10.96 14.56
C VAL A 18 4.53 10.15 13.56
N GLU A 19 5.35 9.21 14.05
CA GLU A 19 6.18 8.37 13.18
C GLU A 19 5.35 7.41 12.32
N VAL A 20 4.27 6.85 12.85
CA VAL A 20 3.34 6.00 12.07
C VAL A 20 2.69 6.79 10.93
N LYS A 21 2.26 8.03 11.20
CA LYS A 21 1.70 8.91 10.19
C LYS A 21 2.76 9.30 9.15
N ALA A 22 3.96 9.69 9.58
CA ALA A 22 5.06 10.07 8.70
C ALA A 22 5.47 8.90 7.77
N PHE A 23 5.47 7.67 8.30
CA PHE A 23 5.73 6.48 7.50
C PHE A 23 4.67 6.29 6.41
N ALA A 24 3.38 6.39 6.74
CA ALA A 24 2.30 6.28 5.76
C ALA A 24 2.40 7.37 4.68
N ASP A 25 2.58 8.62 5.10
CA ASP A 25 2.71 9.78 4.20
C ASP A 25 3.90 9.61 3.25
N THR A 26 5.05 9.15 3.74
CA THR A 26 6.26 8.91 2.93
C THR A 26 6.03 7.81 1.89
N ASN A 27 5.37 6.71 2.26
CA ASN A 27 5.09 5.62 1.33
C ASN A 27 4.10 6.05 0.25
N VAL A 28 3.07 6.84 0.61
CA VAL A 28 2.11 7.37 -0.35
C VAL A 28 2.78 8.36 -1.31
N ALA A 29 3.64 9.24 -0.82
CA ALA A 29 4.39 10.18 -1.67
C ALA A 29 5.26 9.42 -2.69
N TRP A 30 6.05 8.46 -2.23
CA TRP A 30 6.88 7.63 -3.11
C TRP A 30 6.05 6.85 -4.15
N LEU A 31 4.93 6.23 -3.73
CA LEU A 31 4.03 5.54 -4.67
C LEU A 31 3.42 6.49 -5.69
N THR A 32 3.11 7.73 -5.29
CA THR A 32 2.59 8.75 -6.20
C THR A 32 3.58 9.03 -7.31
N ASP A 33 4.85 9.26 -6.96
CA ASP A 33 5.93 9.51 -7.93
C ASP A 33 6.11 8.31 -8.87
N VAL A 34 6.12 7.09 -8.34
CA VAL A 34 6.23 5.86 -9.16
C VAL A 34 5.07 5.73 -10.17
N LEU A 35 3.85 6.08 -9.77
CA LEU A 35 2.69 6.03 -10.67
C LEU A 35 2.72 7.13 -11.75
N ILE A 36 3.23 8.32 -11.40
CA ILE A 36 3.43 9.43 -12.35
C ILE A 36 4.50 9.04 -13.37
N ASP A 37 5.64 8.52 -12.92
CA ASP A 37 6.75 8.09 -13.78
C ASP A 37 6.33 6.95 -14.73
N ALA A 38 5.40 6.10 -14.28
CA ALA A 38 4.78 5.07 -15.11
C ALA A 38 3.73 5.59 -16.11
N GLY A 39 3.43 6.90 -16.11
CA GLY A 39 2.45 7.52 -17.00
C GLY A 39 1.01 7.13 -16.69
N LEU A 40 0.69 6.75 -15.44
CA LEU A 40 -0.61 6.19 -15.06
C LEU A 40 -1.66 7.25 -14.69
N GLY A 41 -1.32 8.53 -14.73
CA GLY A 41 -2.24 9.64 -14.49
C GLY A 41 -1.52 10.94 -14.20
N ASP A 42 -2.31 11.98 -13.89
CA ASP A 42 -1.79 13.23 -13.31
C ASP A 42 -1.46 13.05 -11.81
N SER A 43 -0.87 14.08 -11.21
CA SER A 43 -0.46 14.02 -9.79
C SER A 43 -1.63 13.70 -8.85
N ALA A 44 -2.79 14.33 -9.02
CA ALA A 44 -3.93 14.15 -8.13
C ALA A 44 -4.57 12.75 -8.24
N SER A 45 -4.66 12.20 -9.46
CA SER A 45 -5.14 10.84 -9.67
C SER A 45 -4.15 9.79 -9.18
N CYS A 46 -2.85 9.99 -9.41
CA CYS A 46 -1.79 9.12 -8.91
C CYS A 46 -1.74 9.10 -7.38
N GLU A 47 -1.88 10.26 -6.72
CA GLU A 47 -1.88 10.34 -5.26
C GLU A 47 -3.08 9.61 -4.64
N ARG A 48 -4.27 9.76 -5.26
CA ARG A 48 -5.47 9.02 -4.83
C ARG A 48 -5.27 7.51 -4.98
N ARG A 49 -4.69 7.06 -6.09
CA ARG A 49 -4.41 5.64 -6.34
C ARG A 49 -3.30 5.10 -5.41
N ALA A 50 -2.26 5.89 -5.14
CA ALA A 50 -1.19 5.56 -4.21
C ALA A 50 -1.73 5.28 -2.80
N ARG A 51 -2.64 6.12 -2.30
CA ARG A 51 -3.35 5.86 -1.03
C ARG A 51 -4.12 4.54 -1.06
N SER A 52 -4.85 4.26 -2.14
CA SER A 52 -5.61 3.01 -2.26
C SER A 52 -4.69 1.78 -2.28
N ILE A 53 -3.55 1.85 -2.98
CA ILE A 53 -2.54 0.78 -3.01
C ILE A 53 -1.94 0.59 -1.62
N TYR A 54 -1.52 1.66 -0.95
CA TYR A 54 -0.95 1.60 0.40
C TYR A 54 -1.92 0.93 1.39
N THR A 55 -3.18 1.36 1.38
CA THR A 55 -4.24 0.78 2.23
C THR A 55 -4.47 -0.70 1.94
N ALA A 56 -4.50 -1.11 0.67
CA ALA A 56 -4.67 -2.51 0.30
C ALA A 56 -3.50 -3.39 0.79
N VAL A 57 -2.27 -2.92 0.61
CA VAL A 57 -1.07 -3.63 1.08
C VAL A 57 -1.05 -3.73 2.61
N ALA A 58 -1.34 -2.63 3.32
CA ALA A 58 -1.40 -2.63 4.78
C ALA A 58 -2.52 -3.55 5.30
N GLY A 59 -3.70 -3.53 4.68
CA GLY A 59 -4.82 -4.42 5.01
C GLY A 59 -4.49 -5.89 4.78
N ALA A 60 -3.82 -6.23 3.67
CA ALA A 60 -3.36 -7.58 3.41
C ALA A 60 -2.35 -8.06 4.47
N GLN A 61 -1.40 -7.22 4.86
CA GLN A 61 -0.45 -7.52 5.94
C GLN A 61 -1.16 -7.77 7.28
N LEU A 62 -2.17 -6.95 7.61
CA LEU A 62 -2.97 -7.11 8.81
C LEU A 62 -3.71 -8.45 8.81
N MET A 63 -4.38 -8.77 7.71
CA MET A 63 -5.19 -9.99 7.60
C MET A 63 -4.36 -11.26 7.66
N ALA A 64 -3.24 -11.29 6.93
CA ALA A 64 -2.27 -12.39 6.98
C ALA A 64 -1.77 -12.63 8.42
N ARG A 65 -1.50 -11.55 9.16
CA ARG A 65 -1.08 -11.64 10.57
C ARG A 65 -2.19 -12.13 11.49
N ILE A 66 -3.43 -11.62 11.37
CA ILE A 66 -4.58 -12.04 12.19
C ILE A 66 -4.87 -13.53 12.00
N ARG A 67 -4.68 -14.05 10.78
CA ARG A 67 -4.93 -15.45 10.44
C ARG A 67 -3.72 -16.37 10.65
N CYS A 68 -2.56 -15.83 11.00
CA CYS A 68 -1.28 -16.55 11.01
C CYS A 68 -1.01 -17.29 9.69
N ASP A 69 -1.41 -16.69 8.57
CA ASP A 69 -1.32 -17.27 7.24
C ASP A 69 -0.63 -16.26 6.32
N ILE A 70 0.63 -16.53 5.99
CA ILE A 70 1.41 -15.67 5.10
C ILE A 70 0.98 -15.82 3.63
N GLY A 71 0.42 -16.98 3.24
CA GLY A 71 -0.06 -17.20 1.88
C GLY A 71 -1.27 -16.33 1.54
N LEU A 72 -2.08 -16.00 2.56
CA LEU A 72 -3.20 -15.06 2.42
C LEU A 72 -2.74 -13.67 1.96
N PHE A 73 -1.52 -13.23 2.30
CA PHE A 73 -1.00 -11.97 1.78
C PHE A 73 -0.87 -12.01 0.25
N ASP A 74 -0.22 -13.04 -0.28
CA ASP A 74 0.02 -13.19 -1.71
C ASP A 74 -1.31 -13.30 -2.48
N GLU A 75 -2.28 -14.04 -1.94
CA GLU A 75 -3.63 -14.15 -2.49
C GLU A 75 -4.32 -12.77 -2.59
N LEU A 76 -4.31 -12.00 -1.51
CA LEU A 76 -4.95 -10.68 -1.48
C LEU A 76 -4.27 -9.66 -2.41
N ILE A 77 -2.94 -9.71 -2.51
CA ILE A 77 -2.19 -8.85 -3.46
C ILE A 77 -2.53 -9.23 -4.90
N LEU A 78 -2.60 -10.53 -5.22
CA LEU A 78 -3.01 -11.00 -6.54
C LEU A 78 -4.42 -10.51 -6.89
N THR A 79 -5.39 -10.63 -5.99
CA THR A 79 -6.74 -10.11 -6.22
C THR A 79 -6.75 -8.61 -6.47
N CYS A 80 -5.93 -7.83 -5.75
CA CYS A 80 -5.80 -6.39 -6.00
C CYS A 80 -5.20 -6.07 -7.39
N GLN A 81 -4.28 -6.90 -7.88
CA GLN A 81 -3.71 -6.77 -9.22
C GLN A 81 -4.74 -7.12 -10.30
N GLU A 82 -5.49 -8.22 -10.12
CA GLU A 82 -6.56 -8.65 -11.03
C GLU A 82 -7.69 -7.61 -11.10
N ALA A 83 -8.01 -6.95 -9.99
CA ALA A 83 -8.95 -5.83 -9.94
C ALA A 83 -8.40 -4.52 -10.57
N GLY A 84 -7.14 -4.51 -11.02
CA GLY A 84 -6.49 -3.34 -11.61
C GLY A 84 -6.06 -2.27 -10.61
N LEU A 85 -6.20 -2.52 -9.30
CA LEU A 85 -5.78 -1.58 -8.26
C LEU A 85 -4.26 -1.42 -8.26
N ILE A 86 -3.55 -2.54 -8.19
CA ILE A 86 -2.08 -2.60 -8.27
C ILE A 86 -1.68 -2.86 -9.73
N PRO A 87 -0.87 -2.00 -10.37
CA PRO A 87 -0.41 -2.24 -11.73
C PRO A 87 0.36 -3.56 -11.82
N MET A 88 0.00 -4.40 -12.79
CA MET A 88 0.82 -5.56 -13.16
C MET A 88 2.00 -5.08 -14.01
N ARG A 89 3.18 -5.65 -13.76
CA ARG A 89 4.34 -5.42 -14.63
C ARG A 89 4.01 -5.99 -16.01
N GLN A 90 3.74 -5.14 -16.98
CA GLN A 90 3.78 -5.54 -18.39
C GLN A 90 5.25 -5.82 -18.71
N ILE A 91 5.62 -7.09 -18.82
CA ILE A 91 6.88 -7.47 -19.46
C ILE A 91 6.72 -6.98 -20.90
N GLN A 92 7.44 -5.92 -21.27
CA GLN A 92 7.59 -5.56 -22.66
C GLN A 92 8.23 -6.75 -23.36
N ALA A 93 7.43 -7.54 -24.07
CA ALA A 93 7.94 -8.45 -25.08
C ALA A 93 8.53 -7.57 -26.18
N SER A 94 9.84 -7.32 -26.07
CA SER A 94 10.64 -6.70 -27.12
C SER A 94 10.39 -7.46 -28.42
N ARG A 95 9.74 -6.77 -29.37
CA ARG A 95 9.70 -7.15 -30.79
C ARG A 95 10.93 -6.58 -31.50
#